data_AF-D0DS47-F1
#
_entry.id   AF-D0DS47-F1
#
_cell.length_a   1.000
_cell.length_b   1.000
_cell.length_c   1.000
_cell.angle_alpha   90.00
_cell.angle_beta   90.00
_cell.angle_gamma   90.00
#
_symmetry.space_group_name_H-M   'P 1'
#
loop_
_entity.id
_entity.type
_entity.pdbx_description
1 polymer ?
#
loop_
_entity_poly.entity_id
_entity_poly.type
_entity_poly.pdbx_seq_one_letter_code
_entity_poly.pdbx_strand_id
1 'polypeptide(L)' 'MIEEQAGVPLYFAHAYSPHERGSNENRNRVLRRFIPKGQPIDEITDDELIQINWY' A
#
# COMPACT_ATOMS: atom_id res chain seq x y z
N MET A 1 20.96 -10.02 4.02
CA MET A 1 20.18 -9.37 2.92
C MET A 1 18.80 -8.95 3.43
N ILE A 2 18.05 -8.07 2.75
CA ILE A 2 16.70 -7.63 3.22
C ILE A 2 15.77 -8.83 3.48
N GLU A 3 15.85 -9.86 2.62
CA GLU A 3 15.07 -11.10 2.74
C GLU A 3 15.38 -11.88 4.03
N GLU A 4 16.65 -11.93 4.40
CA GLU A 4 17.15 -12.60 5.60
C GLU A 4 16.75 -11.87 6.88
N GLN A 5 16.64 -10.54 6.83
CA GLN A 5 16.19 -9.71 7.95
C GLN A 5 14.67 -9.72 8.13
N ALA A 6 13.91 -9.84 7.04
CA ALA A 6 12.45 -9.80 7.08
C ALA A 6 11.82 -11.07 7.66
N GLY A 7 12.52 -12.21 7.62
CA GLY A 7 12.02 -13.50 8.12
C GLY A 7 10.80 -14.04 7.34
N VAL A 8 10.51 -13.46 6.17
CA VAL A 8 9.38 -13.82 5.31
C VAL A 8 9.80 -13.87 3.84
N PRO A 9 9.15 -14.69 2.99
CA PRO A 9 9.42 -14.72 1.56
C PRO A 9 9.15 -13.35 0.93
N LEU A 10 10.07 -12.89 0.10
CA LEU A 10 9.97 -11.61 -0.59
C LEU A 10 9.71 -11.85 -2.08
N TYR A 11 8.81 -11.05 -2.65
CA TYR A 11 8.46 -11.12 -4.07
C TYR A 11 8.51 -9.72 -4.66
N PHE A 12 9.09 -9.60 -5.85
CA PHE A 12 9.17 -8.34 -6.59
C PHE A 12 8.45 -8.48 -7.93
N ALA A 13 7.76 -7.42 -8.34
CA ALA A 13 7.25 -7.32 -9.69
C ALA A 13 8.40 -7.16 -10.69
N HIS A 14 8.23 -7.70 -11.89
CA HIS A 14 9.15 -7.54 -13.00
C HIS A 14 9.23 -6.07 -13.44
N ALA A 15 10.39 -5.70 -13.99
CA ALA A 15 10.59 -4.39 -14.57
C ALA A 15 9.56 -4.14 -15.69
N TYR A 16 8.99 -2.93 -15.71
CA TYR A 16 7.97 -2.52 -16.68
C TYR A 16 6.66 -3.34 -16.68
N SER A 17 6.37 -4.07 -15.60
CA SER A 17 5.12 -4.86 -15.45
C SER A 17 4.16 -4.24 -14.41
N PRO A 18 3.44 -3.15 -14.72
CA PRO A 18 2.48 -2.53 -13.79
C PRO A 18 1.27 -3.41 -13.45
N HIS A 19 0.91 -4.33 -14.34
CA HIS A 19 -0.21 -5.25 -14.11
C HIS A 19 0.02 -6.19 -12.91
N GLU A 20 1.28 -6.49 -12.56
CA GLU A 20 1.62 -7.33 -11.40
C GLU A 20 1.39 -6.62 -10.05
N ARG A 21 1.19 -5.30 -10.07
CA ARG A 21 0.91 -4.46 -8.89
C ARG A 21 -0.48 -3.82 -8.93
N GLY A 22 -1.39 -4.33 -9.77
CA GLY A 22 -2.71 -3.74 -9.97
C GLY A 22 -3.52 -3.58 -8.68
N SER A 23 -3.43 -4.54 -7.77
CA SER A 23 -4.08 -4.47 -6.44
C SER A 23 -3.56 -3.31 -5.60
N ASN A 24 -2.24 -3.05 -5.63
CA ASN A 24 -1.62 -1.94 -4.90
C ASN A 24 -2.02 -0.59 -5.51
N GLU A 25 -2.08 -0.50 -6.84
CA GLU A 25 -2.54 0.72 -7.54
C GLU A 25 -4.01 1.03 -7.24
N ASN A 26 -4.87 -0.01 -7.20
CA ASN A 26 -6.26 0.16 -6.80
C ASN A 26 -6.37 0.62 -5.34
N ARG A 27 -5.62 -0.01 -4.42
CA ARG A 27 -5.64 0.36 -3.00
C ARG A 27 -5.17 1.79 -2.77
N ASN A 28 -4.07 2.20 -3.42
CA ASN A 28 -3.57 3.58 -3.36
C ASN A 28 -4.59 4.60 -3.87
N ARG A 29 -5.38 4.24 -4.89
CA ARG A 29 -6.45 5.09 -5.41
C ARG A 29 -7.58 5.27 -4.39
N VAL A 30 -7.98 4.20 -3.71
CA VAL A 30 -9.01 4.26 -2.66
C VAL A 30 -8.53 5.14 -1.51
N LEU A 31 -7.32 4.88 -0.97
CA LEU A 31 -6.74 5.68 0.12
C LEU A 31 -6.73 7.18 -0.20
N ARG A 32 -6.32 7.56 -1.41
CA ARG A 32 -6.27 8.98 -1.84
C ARG A 32 -7.63 9.65 -2.07
N ARG A 33 -8.74 8.91 -2.03
CA ARG A 33 -10.08 9.51 -2.00
C ARG A 33 -10.45 10.03 -0.61
N PHE A 34 -9.88 9.43 0.43
CA PHE A 34 -10.20 9.73 1.83
C PHE A 34 -9.10 10.55 2.51
N ILE A 35 -7.83 10.33 2.16
CA ILE A 35 -6.69 11.06 2.73
C ILE A 35 -6.45 12.36 1.95
N PRO A 36 -6.56 13.54 2.59
CA PRO A 36 -6.29 14.84 1.98
C PRO A 36 -4.88 14.94 1.41
N LYS A 37 -4.73 15.76 0.36
CA LYS A 37 -3.42 16.05 -0.21
C LYS A 37 -2.57 16.82 0.81
N GLY A 38 -1.35 16.36 1.04
CA GLY A 38 -0.40 16.99 1.97
C GLY A 38 -0.47 16.45 3.39
N GLN A 39 -1.44 15.58 3.69
CA GLN A 39 -1.47 14.83 4.94
C GLN A 39 -0.60 13.56 4.81
N PRO A 40 0.39 13.37 5.70
CA PRO A 40 1.15 12.12 5.79
C PRO A 40 0.24 10.93 6.17
N ILE A 41 0.49 9.76 5.57
CA ILE A 41 -0.34 8.56 5.83
C ILE A 41 -0.06 7.99 7.22
N ASP A 42 1.15 8.16 7.73
CA ASP A 42 1.60 7.79 9.07
C ASP A 42 0.95 8.61 10.19
N GLU A 43 0.28 9.72 9.86
CA GLU A 43 -0.56 10.46 10.79
C GLU A 43 -2.01 9.94 10.85
N ILE A 44 -2.40 8.99 9.98
CA ILE A 44 -3.71 8.35 9.99
C ILE A 44 -3.70 7.17 10.94
N THR A 45 -4.73 7.02 11.75
CA THR A 45 -4.83 5.90 12.69
C THR A 45 -5.11 4.57 11.96
N ASP A 46 -4.67 3.46 12.54
CA ASP A 46 -4.95 2.12 11.99
C ASP A 46 -6.46 1.86 11.83
N ASP A 47 -7.28 2.34 12.78
CA ASP A 47 -8.74 2.20 12.71
C ASP A 47 -9.32 2.94 11.50
N GLU A 48 -8.85 4.16 11.21
CA GLU A 48 -9.25 4.93 10.02
C GLU A 48 -8.80 4.22 8.73
N LEU A 49 -7.58 3.69 8.69
CA LEU A 49 -7.07 2.92 7.55
C LEU A 49 -7.90 1.65 7.30
N ILE A 50 -8.26 0.93 8.37
CA ILE A 50 -9.12 -0.25 8.30
C ILE A 50 -10.51 0.12 7.77
N GLN A 51 -11.10 1.22 8.27
CA GLN A 51 -12.39 1.70 7.77
C GLN A 51 -12.34 2.02 6.27
N ILE A 52 -11.29 2.70 5.80
CA ILE A 52 -11.09 2.97 4.38
C ILE A 52 -10.93 1.67 3.57
N ASN A 53 -10.24 0.66 4.14
CA ASN A 53 -10.00 -0.61 3.47
C ASN A 53 -11.29 -1.44 3.22
N TRP A 54 -12.36 -1.17 3.97
CA TRP A 54 -13.68 -1.80 3.77
C TRP A 54 -14.52 -1.18 2.65
N TYR A 55 -14.05 -0.10 2.01
CA TYR A 55 -14.61 0.47 0.77
C TYR A 55 -13.91 -0.07 -0.49
#